data_AF-A0A7S1HCM5-F1
#
_entry.id   AF-A0A7S1HCM5-F1
#
_cell.length_a   1.000
_cell.length_b   1.000
_cell.length_c   1.000
_cell.angle_alpha   90.00
_cell.angle_beta   90.00
_cell.angle_gamma   90.00
#
_symmetry.space_group_name_H-M   'P 1'
#
loop_
_entity.id
_entity.type
_entity.pdbx_description
1 polymer ?
#
loop_
_entity_poly.entity_id
_entity_poly.type
_entity_poly.pdbx_seq_one_letter_code
_entity_poly.pdbx_strand_id
1 'polypeptide(L)'
;PLQLPPYLYMSHNYFHRVWTLSAHRRLKNITVLLEWIPNTHSLSRVTGAEAGIMYDAPDRRDRLKRAFDFFDPQAKGYLLLPAFARLVRLVDPTLVGEHGAAELFREVDEDGDGKVRFVDIDRMMVSGSFNKVDQGRHFAAMSLEEAEHLRGVMHMRSGAPLVQ
;
A
#
# COMPACT_ATOMS: atom_id res chain seq x y z
N PRO A 1 -9.09 -7.17 14.67
CA PRO A 1 -8.81 -5.72 14.48
C PRO A 1 -8.12 -5.45 13.15
N LEU A 2 -8.55 -4.42 12.40
CA LEU A 2 -7.88 -4.00 11.17
C LEU A 2 -6.42 -3.64 11.48
N GLN A 3 -5.47 -4.32 10.85
CA GLN A 3 -4.05 -3.97 10.95
C GLN A 3 -3.76 -2.86 9.94
N LEU A 4 -3.32 -1.71 10.43
CA LEU A 4 -2.92 -0.59 9.58
C LEU A 4 -1.42 -0.71 9.28
N PRO A 5 -0.98 -0.26 8.10
CA PRO A 5 0.45 -0.15 7.81
C PRO A 5 1.19 0.71 8.86
N PRO A 6 2.50 0.51 9.09
CA PRO A 6 3.26 1.22 10.13
C PRO A 6 3.26 2.75 10.00
N TYR A 7 3.05 3.27 8.80
CA TYR A 7 3.00 4.70 8.53
C TYR A 7 1.61 5.33 8.79
N LEU A 8 0.58 4.54 9.05
CA LEU A 8 -0.80 4.99 9.20
C LEU A 8 -1.31 4.79 10.63
N TYR A 9 -1.60 5.89 11.29
CA TYR A 9 -2.13 5.95 12.64
C TYR A 9 -3.60 6.37 12.62
N MET A 10 -4.34 5.94 13.63
CA MET A 10 -5.72 6.36 13.86
C MET A 10 -5.85 6.75 15.33
N SER A 11 -6.40 7.93 15.60
CA SER A 11 -6.70 8.35 16.96
C SER A 11 -7.75 7.43 17.60
N HIS A 12 -7.57 7.14 18.88
CA HIS A 12 -8.48 6.33 19.68
C HIS A 12 -9.36 7.19 20.61
N ASN A 13 -9.18 8.51 20.63
CA ASN A 13 -9.74 9.40 21.65
C ASN A 13 -11.27 9.52 21.56
N TYR A 14 -11.80 9.69 20.34
CA TYR A 14 -13.25 9.82 20.12
C TYR A 14 -13.90 8.49 19.69
N PHE A 15 -13.11 7.54 19.20
CA PHE A 15 -13.62 6.29 18.63
C PHE A 15 -12.88 5.07 19.19
N HIS A 16 -13.50 4.39 20.16
CA HIS A 16 -13.00 3.11 20.65
C HIS A 16 -13.19 2.03 19.58
N ARG A 17 -12.08 1.49 19.07
CA ARG A 17 -12.06 0.46 18.01
C ARG A 17 -12.88 -0.79 18.35
N VAL A 18 -13.11 -1.10 19.62
CA VAL A 18 -13.92 -2.25 20.07
C VAL A 18 -15.40 -2.10 19.68
N TRP A 19 -15.89 -0.87 19.51
CA TRP A 19 -17.27 -0.58 19.09
C TRP A 19 -17.60 -1.08 17.68
N THR A 20 -16.60 -1.52 16.90
CA THR A 20 -16.79 -2.08 15.55
C THR A 20 -17.17 -3.57 15.53
N LEU A 21 -17.03 -4.29 16.65
CA LEU A 21 -17.32 -5.73 16.73
C LEU A 21 -18.79 -6.06 16.98
N SER A 22 -19.62 -5.07 17.31
CA SER A 22 -21.04 -5.26 17.65
C SER A 22 -22.02 -4.69 16.61
N ALA A 23 -21.59 -3.79 15.72
CA ALA A 23 -22.40 -3.28 14.60
C ALA A 23 -21.54 -2.51 13.58
N HIS A 24 -21.95 -2.51 12.31
CA HIS A 24 -21.37 -1.66 11.26
C HIS A 24 -21.79 -0.19 11.46
N ARG A 25 -21.03 0.57 12.24
CA ARG A 25 -21.29 2.01 12.44
C ARG A 25 -20.48 2.82 11.42
N ARG A 26 -21.19 3.63 10.63
CA ARG A 26 -20.59 4.53 9.63
C ARG A 26 -19.74 5.57 10.37
N LEU A 27 -18.45 5.69 10.03
CA LEU A 27 -17.55 6.76 10.49
C LEU A 27 -17.99 8.09 9.90
N LYS A 28 -19.17 8.58 10.29
CA LYS A 28 -19.61 9.94 9.96
C LYS A 28 -18.82 10.85 10.91
N ASN A 29 -17.99 11.73 10.36
CA ASN A 29 -17.24 12.80 11.06
C ASN A 29 -15.75 12.52 11.37
N ILE A 30 -15.05 11.71 10.56
CA ILE A 30 -13.58 11.70 10.53
C ILE A 30 -13.14 12.11 9.14
N THR A 31 -12.55 13.30 8.98
CA THR A 31 -11.84 13.61 7.73
C THR A 31 -10.77 14.70 7.87
N VAL A 32 -9.91 14.61 8.89
CA VAL A 32 -8.59 15.23 8.75
C VAL A 32 -7.54 14.13 8.76
N LEU A 33 -6.85 14.02 7.62
CA LEU A 33 -5.59 13.29 7.53
C LEU A 33 -4.50 14.30 7.85
N LEU A 34 -3.91 14.16 9.04
CA LEU A 34 -2.72 14.91 9.39
C LEU A 34 -1.52 14.19 8.78
N GLU A 35 -0.82 14.89 7.91
CA GLU A 35 0.49 14.48 7.43
C GLU A 35 1.56 14.93 8.44
N TRP A 36 2.42 14.00 8.85
CA TRP A 36 3.52 14.27 9.76
C TRP A 36 4.83 13.71 9.21
N ILE A 37 5.82 14.59 9.08
CA ILE A 37 7.19 14.26 8.67
C ILE A 37 8.11 14.80 9.78
N PRO A 38 8.63 13.94 10.68
CA PRO A 38 9.45 14.38 11.81
C PRO A 38 10.76 15.04 11.34
N ASN A 39 11.36 14.51 10.27
CA ASN A 39 12.58 15.04 9.67
C ASN A 39 12.45 14.96 8.14
N THR A 40 12.49 16.12 7.48
CA THR A 40 12.38 16.22 6.02
C THR A 40 13.59 15.63 5.31
N HIS A 41 14.76 15.61 5.95
CA HIS A 41 15.99 15.03 5.39
C HIS A 41 16.05 13.51 5.44
N SER A 42 15.21 12.88 6.28
CA SER A 42 15.15 11.40 6.39
C SER A 42 14.11 10.77 5.47
N LEU A 43 13.49 11.54 4.57
CA LEU A 43 12.54 11.01 3.60
C LEU A 43 13.28 10.20 2.55
N SER A 44 12.97 8.91 2.48
CA SER A 44 13.49 8.01 1.45
C SER A 44 12.38 7.18 0.85
N ARG A 45 12.38 7.06 -0.47
CA ARG A 45 11.44 6.22 -1.20
C ARG A 45 11.93 4.78 -1.15
N VAL A 46 11.21 3.92 -0.43
CA VAL A 46 11.55 2.50 -0.22
C VAL A 46 10.48 1.60 -0.80
N THR A 47 10.78 0.31 -1.00
CA THR A 47 9.78 -0.68 -1.40
C THR A 47 8.79 -0.99 -0.27
N GLY A 48 7.61 -1.50 -0.62
CA GLY A 48 6.63 -1.96 0.37
C GLY A 48 7.23 -2.97 1.35
N ALA A 49 8.03 -3.93 0.86
CA ALA A 49 8.75 -4.89 1.70
C ALA A 49 9.70 -4.23 2.70
N GLU A 50 10.52 -3.26 2.29
CA GLU A 50 11.42 -2.53 3.18
C GLU A 50 10.68 -1.71 4.25
N ALA A 51 9.48 -1.23 3.92
CA ALA A 51 8.59 -0.55 4.87
C ALA A 51 7.79 -1.53 5.76
N GLY A 52 8.02 -2.85 5.66
CA GLY A 52 7.28 -3.87 6.42
C GLY A 52 5.82 -4.02 5.98
N ILE A 53 5.48 -3.52 4.80
CA ILE A 53 4.15 -3.60 4.20
C ILE A 53 4.13 -4.82 3.31
N MET A 54 3.70 -5.94 3.89
CA MET A 54 3.45 -7.16 3.15
C MET A 54 1.96 -7.26 2.88
N TYR A 55 1.56 -7.22 1.60
CA TYR A 55 0.15 -7.34 1.22
C TYR A 55 -0.30 -8.80 1.28
N ASP A 56 -0.33 -9.45 2.45
CA ASP A 56 -0.77 -10.84 2.56
C ASP A 56 -2.26 -11.00 2.87
N ALA A 57 -3.10 -10.68 1.89
CA ALA A 57 -4.50 -11.08 1.98
C ALA A 57 -4.62 -12.60 1.77
N PRO A 58 -5.39 -13.33 2.60
CA PRO A 58 -5.47 -14.80 2.56
C PRO A 58 -5.89 -15.35 1.18
N ASP A 59 -6.74 -14.61 0.45
CA ASP A 59 -7.22 -15.01 -0.88
C ASP A 59 -6.41 -14.40 -2.04
N ARG A 60 -5.30 -13.70 -1.78
CA ARG A 60 -4.50 -13.04 -2.83
C ARG A 60 -3.94 -14.08 -3.79
N ARG A 61 -3.27 -15.11 -3.26
CA ARG A 61 -2.61 -16.14 -4.04
C ARG A 61 -3.62 -16.89 -4.92
N ASP A 62 -4.79 -17.21 -4.38
CA ASP A 62 -5.85 -17.88 -5.13
C ASP A 62 -6.45 -17.00 -6.24
N ARG A 63 -6.66 -15.71 -5.96
CA ARG A 63 -7.12 -14.75 -6.98
C ARG A 63 -6.08 -14.57 -8.09
N LEU A 64 -4.81 -14.44 -7.70
CA LEU A 64 -3.70 -14.32 -8.64
C LEU A 64 -3.56 -15.58 -9.49
N LYS A 65 -3.72 -16.76 -8.88
CA LYS A 65 -3.65 -18.04 -9.59
C LYS A 65 -4.78 -18.17 -10.61
N ARG A 66 -6.02 -17.83 -10.25
CA ARG A 66 -7.14 -17.80 -11.21
C ARG A 66 -6.92 -16.83 -12.36
N ALA A 67 -6.37 -15.64 -12.08
CA ALA A 67 -6.02 -14.68 -13.12
C ALA A 67 -4.91 -15.20 -14.03
N PHE A 68 -3.90 -15.87 -13.47
CA PHE A 68 -2.83 -16.51 -14.23
C PHE A 68 -3.37 -17.59 -15.16
N ASP A 69 -4.17 -18.51 -14.64
CA ASP A 69 -4.76 -19.62 -15.41
C ASP A 69 -5.68 -19.09 -16.53
N PHE A 70 -6.37 -17.96 -16.30
CA PHE A 70 -7.16 -17.29 -17.33
C PHE A 70 -6.31 -16.77 -18.51
N PHE A 71 -5.07 -16.33 -18.25
CA PHE A 71 -4.16 -15.84 -19.28
C PHE A 71 -3.22 -16.92 -19.85
N ASP A 72 -3.15 -18.09 -19.22
CA ASP A 72 -2.45 -19.29 -19.69
C ASP A 72 -3.44 -20.46 -19.97
N PRO A 73 -4.33 -20.34 -20.97
CA PRO A 73 -5.36 -21.34 -21.23
C PRO A 73 -4.80 -22.70 -21.68
N GLN A 74 -3.54 -22.74 -22.12
CA GLN A 74 -2.85 -23.96 -22.55
C GLN A 74 -2.02 -24.59 -21.42
N ALA A 75 -2.08 -24.05 -20.20
CA ALA A 75 -1.31 -24.52 -19.04
C ALA A 75 0.18 -24.71 -19.35
N LYS A 76 0.77 -23.75 -20.08
CA LYS A 76 2.20 -23.72 -20.41
C LYS A 76 3.07 -23.55 -19.15
N GLY A 77 2.50 -22.96 -18.10
CA GLY A 77 3.18 -22.63 -16.85
C GLY A 77 3.91 -21.29 -16.87
N TYR A 78 3.79 -20.52 -17.96
CA TYR A 78 4.45 -19.23 -18.12
C TYR A 78 3.65 -18.26 -18.98
N LEU A 79 3.88 -16.95 -18.78
CA LEU A 79 3.30 -15.87 -19.55
C LEU A 79 4.40 -15.10 -20.29
N LEU A 80 4.11 -14.77 -21.55
CA LEU A 80 4.90 -13.84 -22.35
C LEU A 80 4.47 -12.40 -22.05
N LEU A 81 5.31 -11.42 -22.38
CA LEU A 81 5.08 -9.99 -22.14
C LEU A 81 3.65 -9.50 -22.46
N PRO A 82 3.02 -9.83 -23.61
CA PRO A 82 1.67 -9.35 -23.91
C PRO A 82 0.60 -9.89 -22.97
N ALA A 83 0.75 -11.13 -22.49
CA ALA A 83 -0.19 -11.76 -21.56
C ALA A 83 0.06 -11.26 -20.12
N PHE A 84 1.33 -11.15 -19.73
CA PHE A 84 1.74 -10.55 -18.46
C PHE A 84 1.21 -9.11 -18.32
N ALA A 85 1.35 -8.27 -19.35
CA ALA A 85 0.86 -6.90 -19.33
C ALA A 85 -0.65 -6.79 -19.05
N ARG A 86 -1.45 -7.73 -19.58
CA ARG A 86 -2.90 -7.79 -19.31
C ARG A 86 -3.19 -8.28 -17.91
N LEU A 87 -2.44 -9.28 -17.43
CA LEU A 87 -2.55 -9.79 -16.06
C LEU A 87 -2.28 -8.68 -15.06
N VAL A 88 -1.17 -7.95 -15.19
CA VAL A 88 -0.82 -6.86 -14.27
C VAL A 88 -1.90 -5.78 -14.25
N ARG A 89 -2.41 -5.37 -15.42
CA ARG A 89 -3.52 -4.40 -15.49
C ARG A 89 -4.80 -4.88 -14.80
N LEU A 90 -5.09 -6.18 -14.86
CA LEU A 90 -6.27 -6.78 -14.22
C LEU A 90 -6.10 -6.85 -12.70
N VAL A 91 -4.89 -7.21 -12.25
CA VAL A 91 -4.58 -7.38 -10.83
C VAL A 91 -4.45 -6.03 -10.12
N ASP A 92 -3.73 -5.09 -10.73
CA ASP A 92 -3.58 -3.73 -10.22
C ASP A 92 -3.30 -2.74 -11.37
N PRO A 93 -4.28 -1.90 -11.74
CA PRO A 93 -4.11 -0.88 -12.78
C PRO A 93 -3.01 0.14 -12.47
N THR A 94 -2.68 0.36 -11.19
CA THR A 94 -1.70 1.37 -10.77
C THR A 94 -0.26 0.95 -11.06
N LEU A 95 0.02 -0.37 -11.07
CA LEU A 95 1.35 -0.91 -11.36
C LEU A 95 1.83 -0.55 -12.78
N VAL A 96 0.93 -0.53 -13.76
CA VAL A 96 1.30 -0.30 -15.17
C VAL A 96 1.46 1.20 -15.49
N GLY A 97 0.98 2.09 -14.63
CA GLY A 97 1.05 3.54 -14.84
C GLY A 97 2.47 4.10 -14.75
N GLU A 98 3.17 3.85 -13.64
CA GLU A 98 4.48 4.48 -13.39
C GLU A 98 5.67 3.77 -14.06
N HIS A 99 5.68 2.44 -14.09
CA HIS A 99 6.83 1.66 -14.59
C HIS A 99 6.55 1.05 -15.98
N GLY A 100 5.28 0.95 -16.39
CA GLY A 100 4.94 0.30 -17.67
C GLY A 100 5.19 -1.22 -17.66
N ALA A 101 4.32 -1.97 -18.34
CA ALA A 101 4.34 -3.43 -18.26
C ALA A 101 5.65 -4.10 -18.74
N ALA A 102 6.42 -3.43 -19.61
CA ALA A 102 7.69 -3.95 -20.13
C ALA A 102 8.86 -3.80 -19.16
N GLU A 103 8.85 -2.78 -18.28
CA GLU A 103 9.86 -2.66 -17.22
C GLU A 103 9.58 -3.67 -16.12
N LEU A 104 8.31 -3.76 -15.69
CA LEU A 104 7.85 -4.78 -14.75
C LEU A 104 8.22 -6.19 -15.23
N PHE A 105 8.05 -6.46 -16.52
CA PHE A 105 8.40 -7.76 -17.09
C PHE A 105 9.89 -8.05 -16.97
N ARG A 106 10.77 -7.08 -17.28
CA ARG A 106 12.22 -7.24 -17.15
C ARG A 106 12.68 -7.42 -15.71
N GLU A 107 12.01 -6.79 -14.76
CA GLU A 107 12.35 -6.95 -13.34
C GLU A 107 11.96 -8.33 -12.80
N VAL A 108 10.92 -8.95 -13.35
CA VAL A 108 10.43 -10.27 -12.92
C VAL A 108 11.13 -11.42 -13.66
N ASP A 109 11.52 -11.20 -14.92
CA ASP A 109 12.28 -12.14 -15.77
C ASP A 109 13.78 -12.11 -15.43
N GLU A 110 14.13 -12.54 -14.20
CA GLU A 110 15.51 -12.55 -13.70
C GLU A 110 16.46 -13.43 -14.54
N ASP A 111 15.94 -14.50 -15.15
CA ASP A 111 16.68 -15.43 -16.03
C ASP A 111 16.73 -14.97 -17.49
N GLY A 112 15.95 -13.94 -17.87
CA GLY A 112 15.96 -13.34 -19.20
C GLY A 112 15.54 -14.30 -20.31
N ASP A 113 14.75 -15.32 -19.98
CA ASP A 113 14.29 -16.33 -20.94
C ASP A 113 13.01 -15.89 -21.68
N GLY A 114 12.49 -14.71 -21.32
CA GLY A 114 11.28 -14.14 -21.89
C GLY A 114 10.01 -14.81 -21.39
N LYS A 115 10.05 -15.54 -20.27
CA LYS A 115 8.93 -16.29 -19.71
C LYS A 115 8.79 -16.05 -18.21
N VAL A 116 7.67 -15.44 -17.85
CA VAL A 116 7.35 -15.19 -16.44
C VAL A 116 6.45 -16.30 -15.89
N ARG A 117 6.89 -17.01 -14.84
CA ARG A 117 6.11 -18.08 -14.19
C ARG A 117 5.24 -17.52 -13.07
N PHE A 118 4.29 -18.32 -12.60
CA PHE A 118 3.41 -17.94 -11.49
C PHE A 118 4.19 -17.55 -10.21
N VAL A 119 5.27 -18.27 -9.90
CA VAL A 119 6.10 -18.00 -8.70
C VAL A 119 6.75 -16.61 -8.79
N ASP A 120 7.18 -16.21 -9.99
CA ASP A 120 7.84 -14.94 -10.22
C ASP A 120 6.84 -13.78 -9.99
N ILE A 121 5.60 -13.93 -10.48
CA ILE A 121 4.50 -12.96 -10.26
C ILE A 121 4.03 -12.96 -8.80
N ASP A 122 3.95 -14.12 -8.14
CA ASP A 122 3.54 -14.18 -6.73
C ASP A 122 4.59 -13.51 -5.83
N ARG A 123 5.88 -13.75 -6.08
CA ARG A 123 6.98 -13.06 -5.41
C ARG A 123 6.88 -11.55 -5.64
N MET A 124 6.69 -11.14 -6.89
CA MET A 124 6.51 -9.74 -7.28
C MET A 124 5.37 -9.05 -6.53
N MET A 125 4.22 -9.73 -6.40
CA MET A 125 3.05 -9.20 -5.70
C MET A 125 3.25 -9.13 -4.18
N VAL A 126 4.03 -10.06 -3.60
CA VAL A 126 4.32 -10.11 -2.16
C VAL A 126 5.34 -9.05 -1.76
N SER A 127 6.41 -8.90 -2.53
CA SER A 127 7.48 -7.94 -2.22
C SER A 127 7.01 -6.49 -2.33
N GLY A 128 5.95 -6.24 -3.11
CA GLY A 128 5.49 -4.87 -3.36
C GLY A 128 6.60 -4.00 -3.95
N SER A 129 7.53 -4.60 -4.73
CA SER A 129 8.74 -3.93 -5.25
C SER A 129 8.42 -2.64 -6.03
N PHE A 130 7.20 -2.54 -6.57
CA PHE A 130 6.74 -1.38 -7.35
C PHE A 130 5.95 -0.36 -6.54
N ASN A 131 5.32 -0.78 -5.44
CA ASN A 131 4.64 0.14 -4.55
C ASN A 131 5.70 0.78 -3.66
N LYS A 132 6.29 1.84 -4.19
CA LYS A 132 7.27 2.63 -3.47
C LYS A 132 6.55 3.52 -2.47
N VAL A 133 6.98 3.44 -1.21
CA VAL A 133 6.40 4.17 -0.09
C VAL A 133 7.45 5.13 0.46
N ASP A 134 7.01 6.31 0.89
CA ASP A 134 7.91 7.29 1.50
C ASP A 134 8.16 6.88 2.97
N GLN A 135 9.35 6.36 3.26
CA GLN A 135 9.79 6.09 4.63
C GLN A 135 10.03 7.40 5.37
N GLY A 136 9.60 7.48 6.64
CA GLY A 136 9.68 8.70 7.45
C GLY A 136 8.52 9.67 7.26
N ARG A 137 7.55 9.34 6.40
CA ARG A 137 6.28 10.05 6.28
C ARG A 137 5.19 9.27 7.01
N HIS A 138 4.45 9.94 7.87
CA HIS A 138 3.39 9.36 8.67
C HIS A 138 2.07 10.09 8.44
N PHE A 139 0.97 9.36 8.56
CA PHE A 139 -0.37 9.90 8.46
C PHE A 139 -1.16 9.51 9.70
N ALA A 140 -1.86 10.48 10.29
CA ALA A 140 -2.77 10.24 11.40
C ALA A 140 -4.19 10.63 10.99
N ALA A 141 -5.10 9.64 11.00
CA ALA A 141 -6.52 9.88 10.88
C ALA A 141 -7.09 10.33 12.23
N MET A 142 -7.70 11.50 12.25
CA MET A 142 -8.24 12.12 13.46
C MET A 142 -9.58 12.81 13.19
N SER A 143 -10.36 12.97 14.26
CA SER A 143 -11.64 13.68 14.21
C SER A 143 -11.45 15.18 13.94
N LEU A 144 -12.50 15.85 13.48
CA LEU A 144 -12.49 17.29 13.25
C LEU A 144 -12.23 18.08 14.52
N GLU A 145 -12.80 17.65 15.64
CA GLU A 145 -12.59 18.27 16.95
C GLU A 145 -11.11 18.19 17.35
N GLU A 146 -10.47 17.03 17.25
CA GLU A 146 -9.05 16.90 17.55
C GLU A 146 -8.18 17.77 16.62
N ALA A 147 -8.56 17.87 15.34
CA ALA A 147 -7.82 18.67 14.37
C ALA A 147 -7.94 20.18 14.66
N GLU A 148 -9.11 20.63 15.11
CA GLU A 148 -9.33 22.01 15.56
C GLU A 148 -8.43 22.36 16.75
N HIS A 149 -8.36 21.48 17.75
CA HIS A 149 -7.51 21.66 18.92
C HIS A 149 -6.02 21.71 18.55
N LEU A 150 -5.54 20.78 17.73
CA LEU A 150 -4.15 20.79 17.26
C LEU A 150 -3.83 22.09 16.51
N ARG A 151 -4.73 22.55 15.63
CA ARG A 151 -4.57 23.80 14.91
C ARG A 151 -4.51 25.00 15.87
N GLY A 152 -5.38 25.05 16.86
CA GLY A 152 -5.33 26.09 17.90
C GLY A 152 -3.98 26.14 18.61
N VAL A 153 -3.46 24.99 19.02
CA VAL A 153 -2.13 24.89 19.65
C VAL A 153 -1.02 25.34 18.71
N MET A 154 -1.05 24.94 17.44
CA MET A 154 -0.04 25.35 16.45
C MET A 154 -0.01 26.87 16.26
N HIS A 155 -1.18 27.53 16.21
CA HIS A 155 -1.25 29.00 16.10
C HIS A 155 -0.78 29.70 17.37
N MET A 156 -1.06 29.12 18.55
CA MET A 156 -0.59 29.67 19.84
C MET A 156 0.93 29.53 20.03
N ARG A 157 1.55 28.48 19.46
CA ARG A 157 2.97 28.15 19.63
C ARG A 157 3.90 28.69 18.54
N SER A 158 3.51 29.75 17.82
CA SER A 158 4.24 30.34 16.68
C SER A 158 5.77 30.18 16.78
N GLY A 159 6.34 29.30 15.95
CA GLY A 159 7.78 29.08 15.81
C GLY A 159 8.39 27.92 16.63
N ALA A 160 7.65 27.26 17.51
CA ALA A 160 8.13 26.10 18.27
C ALA A 160 7.55 24.77 17.73
N PRO A 161 8.36 23.70 17.64
CA PRO A 161 7.86 22.39 17.21
C PRO A 161 6.85 21.83 18.23
N LEU A 162 5.77 21.22 17.72
CA LEU A 162 4.70 20.66 18.54
C LEU A 162 5.14 19.40 19.29
N VAL A 163 5.96 18.58 18.64
CA VAL A 163 6.55 17.34 19.15
C VAL A 163 8.06 17.59 19.29
N GLN A 164 8.60 17.36 20.49
CA GLN A 164 10.04 17.44 20.78
C GLN A 164 10.71 16.09 20.61
#